data_AF-A0A1Z8L6V8-F1
#
_entry.id   AF-A0A1Z8L6V8-F1
#
_cell.length_a   1.000
_cell.length_b   1.000
_cell.length_c   1.000
_cell.angle_alpha   90.00
_cell.angle_beta   90.00
_cell.angle_gamma   90.00
#
_symmetry.space_group_name_H-M   'P 1'
#
loop_
_entity.id
_entity.type
_entity.pdbx_description
1 polymer ?
#
loop_
_entity_poly.entity_id
_entity_poly.type
_entity_poly.pdbx_seq_one_letter_code
_entity_poly.pdbx_strand_id
1 'polypeptide(L)'
;MDFLICSILVCLHVLLSVALYFISKSFDLDGYLAKKIFKNTNQLIFFLITLSISSFLLFIVLIRIDRDYVQIINFLISFILIFEICMKIANSDRFINWIGENLEKSIRTLIMFVISLNCTYFFTRITHQILNS
;
A
#
# COMPACT_ATOMS: atom_id res chain seq x y z
N MET A 1 -19.29 15.50 8.06
CA MET A 1 -18.98 14.05 8.18
C MET A 1 -18.02 13.63 7.07
N ASP A 2 -18.37 13.83 5.81
CA ASP A 2 -17.57 13.37 4.65
C ASP A 2 -16.11 13.86 4.65
N PHE A 3 -15.86 15.14 4.97
CA PHE A 3 -14.48 15.66 5.10
C PHE A 3 -13.66 14.89 6.14
N LEU A 4 -14.24 14.60 7.29
CA LEU A 4 -13.58 13.86 8.37
C LEU A 4 -13.30 12.42 7.92
N ILE A 5 -14.28 11.75 7.30
CA ILE A 5 -14.13 10.40 6.75
C ILE A 5 -12.99 10.38 5.73
N CYS A 6 -12.98 11.30 4.76
CA CYS A 6 -11.91 11.41 3.77
C CYS A 6 -10.55 11.65 4.45
N SER A 7 -10.45 12.54 5.45
CA SER A 7 -9.20 12.76 6.18
C SER A 7 -8.70 11.51 6.90
N ILE A 8 -9.58 10.72 7.50
CA ILE A 8 -9.22 9.45 8.16
C ILE A 8 -8.71 8.44 7.13
N LEU A 9 -9.41 8.29 6.00
CA LEU A 9 -9.00 7.40 4.91
C LEU A 9 -7.62 7.77 4.37
N VAL A 10 -7.36 9.06 4.16
CA VAL A 10 -6.05 9.56 3.74
C VAL A 10 -4.98 9.26 4.78
N CYS A 11 -5.27 9.47 6.07
CA CYS A 11 -4.35 9.15 7.15
C CYS A 11 -3.95 7.66 7.14
N LEU A 12 -4.89 6.75 6.87
CA LEU A 12 -4.59 5.32 6.75
C LEU A 12 -3.65 5.02 5.57
N HIS A 13 -3.84 5.66 4.42
CA HIS A 13 -2.94 5.50 3.26
C HIS A 13 -1.53 6.05 3.53
N VAL A 14 -1.44 7.14 4.29
CA VAL A 14 -0.15 7.68 4.76
C VAL A 14 0.54 6.67 5.69
N LEU A 15 -0.17 6.13 6.68
CA LEU A 15 0.38 5.12 7.60
C LEU A 15 0.83 3.86 6.85
N LEU A 16 0.03 3.38 5.89
CA LEU A 16 0.39 2.27 5.02
C LEU A 16 1.68 2.57 4.25
N SER A 17 1.77 3.74 3.62
CA SER A 17 2.95 4.13 2.84
C SER A 17 4.21 4.23 3.70
N VAL A 18 4.10 4.72 4.93
CA VAL A 18 5.21 4.78 5.90
C VAL A 18 5.62 3.36 6.33
N ALA A 19 4.68 2.47 6.61
CA ALA A 19 4.98 1.07 6.93
C ALA A 19 5.72 0.38 5.77
N LEU A 20 5.24 0.57 4.53
CA LEU A 20 5.87 0.02 3.33
C LEU A 20 7.27 0.59 3.08
N TYR A 21 7.51 1.87 3.40
CA TYR A 21 8.85 2.46 3.37
C TYR A 21 9.83 1.72 4.29
N PHE A 22 9.45 1.47 5.55
CA PHE A 22 10.31 0.75 6.50
C PHE A 22 10.54 -0.70 6.10
N ILE A 23 9.51 -1.38 5.58
CA ILE A 23 9.65 -2.73 5.03
C ILE A 23 10.63 -2.71 3.85
N SER A 24 10.48 -1.75 2.94
CA SER A 24 11.36 -1.60 1.78
C SER A 24 12.82 -1.40 2.17
N LYS A 25 13.10 -0.62 3.22
CA LYS A 25 14.46 -0.43 3.75
C LYS A 25 14.98 -1.68 4.46
N SER A 26 14.11 -2.38 5.18
CA SER A 26 14.49 -3.61 5.88
C SER A 26 14.88 -4.70 4.88
N PHE A 27 14.18 -4.86 3.77
CA PHE A 27 14.48 -5.90 2.79
C PHE A 27 15.44 -5.46 1.67
N ASP A 28 15.99 -4.23 1.75
CA ASP A 28 16.85 -3.62 0.73
C ASP A 28 16.28 -3.75 -0.70
N LEU A 29 15.02 -3.36 -0.86
CA LEU A 29 14.27 -3.61 -2.09
C LEU A 29 14.69 -2.69 -3.24
N ASP A 30 14.53 -3.21 -4.45
CA ASP A 30 15.07 -2.60 -5.67
C ASP A 30 13.98 -2.17 -6.69
N GLY A 31 12.70 -2.16 -6.29
CA GLY A 31 11.54 -1.82 -7.11
C GLY A 31 11.34 -0.34 -7.42
N TYR A 32 10.30 0.00 -8.19
CA TYR A 32 10.01 1.38 -8.58
C TYR A 32 9.68 2.24 -7.36
N LEU A 33 8.77 1.77 -6.50
CA LEU A 33 8.48 2.38 -5.20
C LEU A 33 9.75 2.49 -4.37
N ALA A 34 10.51 1.39 -4.22
CA ALA A 34 11.71 1.36 -3.40
C ALA A 34 12.80 2.35 -3.86
N LYS A 35 13.12 2.36 -5.15
CA LYS A 35 14.23 3.15 -5.73
C LYS A 35 13.88 4.59 -6.05
N LYS A 36 12.62 4.90 -6.39
CA LYS A 36 12.22 6.23 -6.87
C LYS A 36 11.39 7.01 -5.85
N ILE A 37 10.59 6.33 -5.04
CA ILE A 37 9.68 6.97 -4.09
C ILE A 37 10.23 6.86 -2.66
N PHE A 38 10.73 5.69 -2.27
CA PHE A 38 11.26 5.36 -0.94
C PHE A 38 12.80 5.45 -0.87
N LYS A 39 13.45 6.09 -1.85
CA LYS A 39 14.92 6.19 -1.89
C LYS A 39 15.46 6.91 -0.66
N ASN A 40 14.89 8.07 -0.34
CA ASN A 40 15.28 8.91 0.78
C ASN A 40 14.06 9.59 1.41
N THR A 41 14.26 10.20 2.58
CA THR A 41 13.18 10.84 3.34
C THR A 41 12.52 11.99 2.58
N ASN A 42 13.27 12.75 1.78
CA ASN A 42 12.71 13.88 1.04
C ASN A 42 11.74 13.43 -0.07
N GLN A 43 12.09 12.38 -0.82
CA GLN A 43 11.21 11.79 -1.84
C GLN A 43 9.98 11.13 -1.20
N LEU A 44 10.15 10.48 -0.05
CA LEU A 44 9.03 9.96 0.73
C LEU A 44 8.09 11.09 1.14
N ILE A 45 8.59 12.17 1.74
CA ILE A 45 7.76 13.31 2.16
C ILE A 45 7.01 13.91 0.96
N PHE A 46 7.70 14.12 -0.17
CA PHE A 46 7.07 14.63 -1.39
C PHE A 46 5.95 13.70 -1.89
N PHE A 47 6.19 12.39 -1.88
CA PHE A 47 5.18 11.40 -2.22
C PHE A 47 4.01 11.41 -1.26
N LEU A 48 4.25 11.45 0.06
CA LEU A 48 3.18 11.47 1.07
C LEU A 48 2.30 12.72 0.95
N ILE A 49 2.89 13.89 0.69
CA ILE A 49 2.14 15.12 0.43
C ILE A 49 1.29 14.97 -0.83
N THR A 50 1.89 14.51 -1.92
CA THR A 50 1.20 14.32 -3.20
C THR A 50 0.06 13.31 -3.07
N LEU A 51 0.31 12.16 -2.44
CA LEU A 51 -0.68 11.13 -2.16
C LEU A 51 -1.81 11.70 -1.31
N SER A 52 -1.49 12.46 -0.26
CA SER A 52 -2.50 13.03 0.65
C SER A 52 -3.43 14.00 -0.08
N ILE A 53 -2.87 14.96 -0.81
CA ILE A 53 -3.65 15.97 -1.54
C ILE A 53 -4.48 15.31 -2.64
N SER A 54 -3.87 14.45 -3.45
CA SER A 54 -4.55 13.80 -4.58
C SER A 54 -5.67 12.85 -4.13
N SER A 55 -5.41 11.99 -3.14
CA SER A 55 -6.42 11.07 -2.60
C SER A 55 -7.54 11.81 -1.89
N PHE A 56 -7.25 12.87 -1.13
CA PHE A 56 -8.27 13.68 -0.48
C PHE A 56 -9.23 14.32 -1.48
N LEU A 57 -8.70 14.99 -2.51
CA LEU A 57 -9.50 15.61 -3.56
C LEU A 57 -10.34 14.57 -4.32
N LEU A 58 -9.73 13.43 -4.65
CA LEU A 58 -10.42 12.34 -5.34
C LEU A 58 -11.55 11.77 -4.50
N PHE A 59 -11.32 11.48 -3.21
CA PHE A 59 -12.34 10.91 -2.33
C PHE A 59 -13.50 11.86 -2.10
N ILE A 60 -13.26 13.17 -1.97
CA ILE A 60 -14.35 14.16 -1.86
C ILE A 60 -15.25 14.16 -3.09
N VAL A 61 -14.68 14.01 -4.29
CA VAL A 61 -15.46 13.94 -5.52
C VAL A 61 -16.26 12.64 -5.55
N LEU A 62 -15.62 11.51 -5.28
CA LEU A 62 -16.23 10.19 -5.36
C LEU A 62 -17.33 9.98 -4.32
N ILE A 63 -17.13 10.41 -3.07
CA ILE A 63 -18.11 10.21 -1.99
C ILE A 63 -19.43 10.92 -2.27
N ARG A 64 -19.40 12.00 -3.07
CA ARG A 64 -20.60 12.73 -3.52
C ARG A 64 -21.36 12.02 -4.64
N ILE A 65 -20.69 11.13 -5.37
CA ILE A 65 -21.28 10.32 -6.43
C ILE A 65 -21.82 9.03 -5.81
N ASP A 66 -20.92 8.22 -5.24
CA ASP A 66 -21.23 6.98 -4.55
C ASP A 66 -20.07 6.57 -3.62
N ARG A 67 -20.41 6.11 -2.42
CA ARG A 67 -19.45 5.60 -1.44
C ARG A 67 -18.74 4.33 -1.97
N ASP A 68 -19.41 3.52 -2.77
CA ASP A 68 -18.80 2.30 -3.30
C ASP A 68 -17.61 2.61 -4.23
N TYR A 69 -17.63 3.74 -4.95
CA TYR A 69 -16.48 4.17 -5.75
C TYR A 69 -15.28 4.55 -4.89
N VAL A 70 -15.50 5.16 -3.71
CA VAL A 70 -14.41 5.41 -2.74
C VAL A 70 -13.78 4.09 -2.31
N GLN A 71 -14.59 3.03 -2.13
CA GLN A 71 -14.06 1.73 -1.77
C GLN A 71 -13.26 1.06 -2.88
N ILE A 72 -13.75 1.09 -4.11
CA ILE A 72 -13.03 0.53 -5.25
C ILE A 72 -11.66 1.22 -5.40
N ILE A 73 -11.61 2.55 -5.29
CA ILE A 73 -10.36 3.30 -5.38
C ILE A 73 -9.45 3.04 -4.18
N ASN A 74 -10.00 2.94 -2.95
CA ASN A 74 -9.21 2.54 -1.77
C ASN A 74 -8.55 1.18 -1.95
N PHE A 75 -9.29 0.21 -2.48
CA PHE A 75 -8.76 -1.11 -2.81
C PHE A 75 -7.64 -0.99 -3.85
N LEU A 76 -7.84 -0.27 -4.95
CA LEU A 76 -6.83 -0.15 -6.01
C LEU A 76 -5.55 0.53 -5.52
N ILE A 77 -5.65 1.65 -4.79
CA ILE A 77 -4.48 2.36 -4.25
C ILE A 77 -3.69 1.44 -3.31
N SER A 78 -4.37 0.83 -2.34
CA SER A 78 -3.71 -0.05 -1.36
C SER A 78 -3.15 -1.31 -2.01
N PHE A 79 -3.86 -1.91 -2.97
CA PHE A 79 -3.39 -3.06 -3.74
C PHE A 79 -2.10 -2.75 -4.49
N ILE A 80 -2.04 -1.66 -5.26
CA ILE A 80 -0.85 -1.32 -6.04
C ILE A 80 0.37 -1.12 -5.13
N LEU A 81 0.21 -0.39 -4.03
CA LEU A 81 1.29 -0.12 -3.08
C LEU A 81 1.81 -1.40 -2.41
N ILE A 82 0.90 -2.23 -1.90
CA ILE A 82 1.25 -3.47 -1.20
C ILE A 82 1.82 -4.50 -2.18
N PHE A 83 1.16 -4.71 -3.31
CA PHE A 83 1.52 -5.72 -4.30
C PHE A 83 2.94 -5.50 -4.80
N GLU A 84 3.31 -4.28 -5.20
CA GLU A 84 4.65 -4.02 -5.70
C GLU A 84 5.72 -4.35 -4.65
N ILE A 85 5.53 -3.94 -3.40
CA ILE A 85 6.48 -4.22 -2.31
C ILE A 85 6.57 -5.73 -2.06
N CYS A 86 5.45 -6.43 -1.94
CA CYS A 86 5.43 -7.89 -1.76
C CYS A 86 6.15 -8.63 -2.90
N MET A 87 5.90 -8.25 -4.15
CA MET A 87 6.57 -8.86 -5.31
C MET A 87 8.08 -8.63 -5.29
N LYS A 88 8.53 -7.50 -4.72
CA LYS A 88 9.95 -7.22 -4.55
C LYS A 88 10.56 -8.00 -3.39
N ILE A 89 9.83 -8.19 -2.30
CA ILE A 89 10.27 -9.06 -1.19
C ILE A 89 10.48 -10.50 -1.68
N ALA A 90 9.61 -11.03 -2.55
CA ALA A 90 9.76 -12.39 -3.10
C ALA A 90 11.11 -12.64 -3.80
N ASN A 91 11.77 -11.57 -4.26
CA ASN A 91 13.05 -11.59 -4.95
C ASN A 91 14.23 -11.10 -4.09
N SER A 92 13.98 -10.71 -2.84
CA SER A 92 15.03 -10.20 -1.95
C SER A 92 15.83 -11.34 -1.32
N ASP A 93 17.15 -11.17 -1.23
CA ASP A 93 18.05 -12.16 -0.61
C ASP A 93 17.65 -12.45 0.83
N ARG A 94 17.24 -11.41 1.58
CA ARG A 94 16.79 -11.56 2.96
C ARG A 94 15.59 -12.51 3.08
N PHE A 95 14.62 -12.41 2.19
CA PHE A 95 13.46 -13.31 2.20
C PHE A 95 13.84 -14.72 1.75
N ILE A 96 14.68 -14.85 0.72
CA ILE A 96 15.15 -16.13 0.22
C ILE A 96 15.88 -16.90 1.32
N ASN A 97 16.79 -16.23 2.04
CA ASN A 97 17.54 -16.82 3.14
C ASN A 97 16.65 -17.19 4.33
N TRP A 98 15.58 -16.44 4.58
CA TRP A 98 14.64 -16.70 5.67
C TRP A 98 13.71 -17.89 5.38
N ILE A 99 13.17 -17.98 4.16
CA ILE A 99 12.19 -19.02 3.81
C ILE A 99 12.84 -20.33 3.39
N GLY A 100 14.10 -20.29 2.98
CA GLY A 100 14.87 -21.41 2.48
C GLY A 100 15.24 -21.25 1.00
N GLU A 101 16.54 -21.34 0.71
CA GLU A 101 17.12 -21.09 -0.62
C GLU A 101 16.61 -22.07 -1.70
N ASN A 102 16.23 -23.29 -1.28
CA ASN A 102 15.74 -24.35 -2.16
C ASN A 102 14.30 -24.15 -2.64
N LEU A 103 13.55 -23.18 -2.09
CA LEU A 103 12.17 -22.95 -2.48
C LEU A 103 12.11 -22.29 -3.85
N GLU A 104 11.33 -22.86 -4.79
CA GLU A 104 11.20 -22.30 -6.13
C GLU A 104 10.71 -20.85 -6.13
N LYS A 105 11.22 -20.05 -7.07
CA LYS A 105 10.85 -18.64 -7.25
C LYS A 105 9.34 -18.47 -7.44
N SER A 106 8.71 -19.35 -8.23
CA SER A 106 7.25 -19.39 -8.47
C SER A 106 6.46 -19.47 -7.16
N ILE A 107 6.88 -20.35 -6.25
CA ILE A 107 6.24 -20.54 -4.95
C ILE A 107 6.48 -19.33 -4.06
N ARG A 108 7.69 -18.77 -4.02
CA ARG A 108 7.99 -17.53 -3.27
C ARG A 108 7.11 -16.36 -3.74
N THR A 109 6.96 -16.19 -5.05
CA THR A 109 6.08 -15.18 -5.65
C THR A 109 4.62 -15.44 -5.28
N LEU A 110 4.15 -16.69 -5.33
CA LEU A 110 2.79 -17.05 -4.93
C LEU A 110 2.53 -16.72 -3.44
N ILE A 111 3.46 -17.05 -2.54
CA ILE A 111 3.35 -16.73 -1.12
C ILE A 111 3.20 -15.22 -0.92
N MET A 112 4.08 -14.43 -1.53
CA MET A 112 4.00 -12.97 -1.43
C MET A 112 2.76 -12.39 -2.09
N PHE A 113 2.24 -13.03 -3.14
CA PHE A 113 0.98 -12.63 -3.76
C PHE A 113 -0.20 -12.85 -2.82
N VAL A 114 -0.27 -14.02 -2.18
CA VAL A 114 -1.29 -14.32 -1.17
C VAL A 114 -1.20 -13.35 0.01
N ILE A 115 0.02 -13.05 0.50
CA ILE A 115 0.22 -12.04 1.55
C ILE A 115 -0.29 -10.67 1.09
N SER A 116 0.04 -10.25 -0.13
CA SER A 116 -0.41 -8.96 -0.66
C SER A 116 -1.95 -8.85 -0.69
N LEU A 117 -2.64 -9.89 -1.17
CA LEU A 117 -4.10 -9.93 -1.20
C LEU A 117 -4.71 -9.87 0.20
N ASN A 118 -4.15 -10.59 1.17
CA ASN A 118 -4.64 -10.58 2.56
C ASN A 118 -4.48 -9.20 3.20
N CYS A 119 -3.32 -8.56 3.01
CA CYS A 119 -3.07 -7.21 3.52
C CYS A 119 -4.02 -6.18 2.87
N THR A 120 -4.20 -6.23 1.55
CA THR A 120 -5.15 -5.36 0.84
C THR A 120 -6.58 -5.59 1.30
N TYR A 121 -7.00 -6.85 1.46
CA TYR A 121 -8.34 -7.18 1.95
C TYR A 121 -8.58 -6.64 3.36
N PHE A 122 -7.62 -6.85 4.27
CA PHE A 122 -7.71 -6.34 5.63
C PHE A 122 -7.81 -4.80 5.65
N PHE A 123 -6.97 -4.12 4.88
CA PHE A 123 -7.00 -2.67 4.75
C PHE A 123 -8.34 -2.16 4.20
N THR A 124 -8.85 -2.82 3.15
CA THR A 124 -10.14 -2.48 2.53
C THR A 124 -11.31 -2.70 3.49
N ARG A 125 -11.25 -3.73 4.34
CA ARG A 125 -12.27 -3.96 5.37
C ARG A 125 -12.29 -2.83 6.41
N ILE A 126 -11.13 -2.37 6.85
CA ILE A 126 -11.02 -1.23 7.78
C ILE A 126 -11.60 0.03 7.14
N THR A 127 -11.19 0.36 5.92
CA THR A 127 -11.70 1.56 5.25
C THR A 127 -13.20 1.47 4.98
N HIS A 128 -13.74 0.27 4.72
CA HIS A 128 -15.18 0.07 4.52
C HIS A 128 -15.99 0.34 5.79
N GLN A 129 -15.49 -0.11 6.94
CA GLN A 129 -16.10 0.21 8.23
C GLN A 129 -16.12 1.71 8.51
N ILE A 130 -15.03 2.42 8.19
CA ILE A 130 -14.93 3.88 8.37
C ILE A 130 -15.86 4.64 7.42
N LEU A 131 -16.05 4.13 6.21
CA LEU A 131 -16.92 4.78 5.23
C LEU A 131 -18.40 4.62 5.58
N ASN A 132 -18.76 3.58 6.33
CA ASN A 132 -20.14 3.23 6.69
C ASN A 132 -20.50 3.49 8.16
N SER A 133 -19.57 4.01 8.97
CA SER A 133 -19.81 4.53 10.31
C SER A 133 -20.37 5.94 10.29
#